data_AF-A0A372JJ37-F1
#
_entry.id   AF-A0A372JJ37-F1
#
_cell.length_a   1.000
_cell.length_b   1.000
_cell.length_c   1.000
_cell.angle_alpha   90.00
_cell.angle_beta   90.00
_cell.angle_gamma   90.00
#
_symmetry.space_group_name_H-M   'P 1'
#
loop_
_entity.id
_entity.type
_entity.pdbx_description
1 polymer ?
#
loop_
_entity_poly.entity_id
_entity_poly.type
_entity_poly.pdbx_seq_one_letter_code
_entity_poly.pdbx_strand_id
1 'polypeptide(L)'
;ATRHAAGAARQAVAELDRLIDAAASATLADIDALAAGQPDVDYLRTAADAPPDVAAAAHRVVREALTNAARYASGADRVRVEGTATTLTVTVTDAGGPPAAPGLGTGHGLAGLRSATRALGGSFSAGPDGPGWTVRAEFPLTAAPVPVPRGPRGWRGPAALDAALVVLAVALSLGAALPPGDRPDPFSSPRLGACLTLVFIAHALPLWWRRTAPRGALTIALSALLAWLGLDLAGWSGPPLSDGFLWYWWVELALVHAVAAHAPGGRTWPAPLAVAAVGGAAL
;
A
#
# COMPACT_ATOMS: atom_id res chain seq x y z
N ALA A 1 -5.63 -26.91 17.38
CA ALA A 1 -6.25 -26.21 16.23
C ALA A 1 -5.65 -24.82 15.99
N THR A 2 -5.73 -23.89 16.94
CA THR A 2 -5.27 -22.48 16.80
C THR A 2 -3.79 -22.31 16.45
N ARG A 3 -2.88 -23.11 17.03
CA ARG A 3 -1.44 -23.09 16.70
C ARG A 3 -1.13 -23.54 15.26
N HIS A 4 -1.91 -24.47 14.71
CA HIS A 4 -1.76 -24.94 13.33
C HIS A 4 -2.33 -23.91 12.33
N ALA A 5 -3.46 -23.29 12.65
CA ALA A 5 -4.04 -22.21 11.84
C ALA A 5 -3.12 -20.98 11.76
N ALA A 6 -2.48 -20.60 12.87
CA ALA A 6 -1.51 -19.51 12.89
C ALA A 6 -0.22 -19.85 12.11
N GLY A 7 0.18 -21.12 12.08
CA GLY A 7 1.31 -21.59 11.25
C GLY A 7 1.00 -21.52 9.76
N ALA A 8 -0.18 -22.01 9.35
CA ALA A 8 -0.64 -21.96 7.98
C ALA A 8 -0.79 -20.52 7.45
N ALA A 9 -1.31 -19.60 8.27
CA ALA A 9 -1.43 -18.18 7.91
C ALA A 9 -0.06 -17.51 7.70
N ARG A 10 0.93 -17.80 8.56
CA ARG A 10 2.30 -17.28 8.39
C ARG A 10 2.99 -17.84 7.15
N GLN A 11 2.78 -19.13 6.84
CA GLN A 11 3.28 -19.72 5.60
C GLN A 11 2.62 -19.12 4.36
N ALA A 12 1.31 -18.88 4.39
CA ALA A 12 0.60 -18.24 3.29
C ALA A 12 1.08 -16.80 3.05
N VAL A 13 1.32 -16.03 4.12
CA VAL A 13 1.87 -14.66 4.01
C VAL A 13 3.31 -14.68 3.50
N ALA A 14 4.16 -15.57 4.01
CA ALA A 14 5.54 -15.70 3.54
C ALA A 14 5.62 -16.17 2.08
N GLU A 15 4.71 -17.05 1.66
CA GLU A 15 4.62 -17.47 0.26
C GLU A 15 4.09 -16.35 -0.63
N LEU A 16 3.12 -15.56 -0.14
CA LEU A 16 2.65 -14.37 -0.84
C LEU A 16 3.76 -13.32 -0.98
N ASP A 17 4.54 -13.06 0.06
CA ASP A 17 5.69 -12.15 0.02
C ASP A 17 6.76 -12.67 -0.96
N ARG A 18 7.06 -13.97 -0.97
CA ARG A 18 7.95 -14.57 -1.97
C ARG A 18 7.42 -14.44 -3.39
N LEU A 19 6.12 -14.62 -3.60
CA LEU A 19 5.49 -14.46 -4.92
C LEU A 19 5.47 -12.99 -5.35
N ILE A 20 5.34 -12.05 -4.41
CA ILE A 20 5.44 -10.61 -4.64
C ILE A 20 6.89 -10.22 -4.99
N ASP A 21 7.86 -10.71 -4.25
CA ASP A 21 9.29 -10.48 -4.47
C ASP A 21 9.76 -11.10 -5.79
N ALA A 22 9.35 -12.34 -6.08
CA ALA A 22 9.60 -13.00 -7.36
C ALA A 22 8.94 -12.25 -8.53
N ALA A 23 7.74 -11.69 -8.31
CA ALA A 23 7.09 -10.83 -9.30
C ALA A 23 7.76 -9.46 -9.43
N ALA A 24 8.48 -8.98 -8.41
CA ALA A 24 9.28 -7.76 -8.45
C ALA A 24 10.67 -7.96 -9.09
N SER A 25 11.13 -9.22 -9.19
CA SER A 25 12.37 -9.61 -9.87
C SER A 25 12.17 -10.24 -11.25
N ALA A 26 10.93 -10.27 -11.77
CA ALA A 26 10.64 -10.91 -13.05
C ALA A 26 11.31 -10.17 -14.21
N THR A 27 11.92 -10.94 -15.10
CA THR A 27 12.69 -10.50 -16.26
C THR A 27 11.91 -10.74 -17.55
N LEU A 28 12.39 -10.18 -18.67
CA LEU A 28 11.81 -10.50 -19.98
C LEU A 28 11.98 -11.98 -20.36
N ALA A 29 12.98 -12.69 -19.81
CA ALA A 29 13.16 -14.12 -20.04
C ALA A 29 12.05 -14.96 -19.37
N ASP A 30 11.47 -14.49 -18.27
CA ASP A 30 10.32 -15.15 -17.65
C ASP A 30 9.07 -15.07 -18.54
N ILE A 31 8.99 -14.04 -19.40
CA ILE A 31 7.95 -13.94 -20.42
C ILE A 31 8.16 -14.99 -21.53
N ASP A 32 9.42 -15.22 -21.94
CA ASP A 32 9.75 -16.30 -22.88
C ASP A 32 9.30 -17.66 -22.34
N ALA A 33 9.51 -17.91 -21.04
CA ALA A 33 9.07 -19.15 -20.38
C ALA A 33 7.54 -19.30 -20.32
N LEU A 34 6.82 -18.20 -20.04
CA LEU A 34 5.35 -18.20 -20.08
C LEU A 34 4.82 -18.53 -21.49
N ALA A 35 5.40 -17.91 -22.51
CA ALA A 35 5.00 -18.12 -23.90
C ALA A 35 5.33 -19.54 -24.38
N ALA A 36 6.50 -20.09 -24.01
CA ALA A 36 6.87 -21.47 -24.32
C ALA A 36 5.91 -22.51 -23.74
N GLY A 37 5.20 -22.18 -22.65
CA GLY A 37 4.15 -23.01 -22.08
C GLY A 37 2.80 -22.96 -22.82
N GLN A 38 2.68 -22.16 -23.89
CA GLN A 38 1.46 -21.96 -24.66
C GLN A 38 1.68 -22.39 -26.12
N PRO A 39 1.38 -23.65 -26.49
CA PRO A 39 1.80 -24.23 -27.77
C PRO A 39 1.18 -23.56 -29.01
N ASP A 40 0.01 -22.95 -28.86
CA ASP A 40 -0.75 -22.34 -29.97
C ASP A 40 -0.54 -20.82 -30.10
N VAL A 41 0.34 -20.22 -29.28
CA VAL A 41 0.60 -18.77 -29.27
C VAL A 41 1.71 -18.40 -30.26
N ASP A 42 1.41 -17.48 -31.18
CA ASP A 42 2.41 -16.77 -31.99
C ASP A 42 3.19 -15.76 -31.13
N TYR A 43 4.32 -16.21 -30.57
CA TYR A 43 5.18 -15.40 -29.71
C TYR A 43 6.35 -14.77 -30.47
N LEU A 44 6.53 -13.45 -30.29
CA LEU A 44 7.72 -12.74 -30.75
C LEU A 44 8.19 -11.74 -29.69
N ARG A 45 9.49 -11.77 -29.39
CA ARG A 45 10.18 -10.74 -28.60
C ARG A 45 11.31 -10.11 -29.39
N THR A 46 11.30 -8.79 -29.50
CA THR A 46 12.40 -8.00 -30.09
C THR A 46 13.13 -7.15 -29.05
N ALA A 47 12.52 -6.92 -27.88
CA ALA A 47 13.18 -6.23 -26.77
C ALA A 47 14.29 -7.09 -26.16
N ALA A 48 15.53 -6.61 -26.15
CA ALA A 48 16.66 -7.33 -25.56
C ALA A 48 16.61 -7.30 -24.02
N ASP A 49 16.36 -6.14 -23.43
CA ASP A 49 16.34 -5.91 -21.98
C ASP A 49 15.39 -4.74 -21.63
N ALA A 50 15.06 -4.61 -20.34
CA ALA A 50 14.27 -3.52 -19.80
C ALA A 50 14.63 -3.25 -18.33
N PRO A 51 14.40 -2.03 -17.81
CA PRO A 51 14.49 -1.76 -16.38
C PRO A 51 13.71 -2.79 -15.54
N PRO A 52 14.20 -3.21 -14.36
CA PRO A 52 13.59 -4.32 -13.60
C PRO A 52 12.10 -4.13 -13.27
N ASP A 53 11.71 -2.90 -12.95
CA ASP A 53 10.32 -2.52 -12.67
C ASP A 53 9.43 -2.62 -13.92
N VAL A 54 9.94 -2.23 -15.08
CA VAL A 54 9.30 -2.38 -16.39
C VAL A 54 9.18 -3.85 -16.78
N ALA A 55 10.24 -4.65 -16.62
CA ALA A 55 10.22 -6.08 -16.92
C ALA A 55 9.20 -6.83 -16.04
N ALA A 56 9.17 -6.52 -14.74
CA ALA A 56 8.20 -7.05 -13.79
C ALA A 56 6.75 -6.67 -14.12
N ALA A 57 6.52 -5.44 -14.59
CA ALA A 57 5.20 -4.99 -15.02
C ALA A 57 4.77 -5.66 -16.33
N ALA A 58 5.67 -5.74 -17.32
CA ALA A 58 5.46 -6.42 -18.59
C ALA A 58 5.11 -7.91 -18.38
N HIS A 59 5.86 -8.62 -17.54
CA HIS A 59 5.59 -10.00 -17.19
C HIS A 59 4.21 -10.18 -16.55
N ARG A 60 3.82 -9.28 -15.64
CA ARG A 60 2.47 -9.29 -15.05
C ARG A 60 1.37 -9.07 -16.08
N VAL A 61 1.57 -8.15 -17.04
CA VAL A 61 0.62 -7.92 -18.13
C VAL A 61 0.44 -9.19 -18.96
N VAL A 62 1.53 -9.84 -19.39
CA VAL A 62 1.44 -11.06 -20.19
C VAL A 62 0.77 -12.18 -19.42
N ARG A 63 1.19 -12.44 -18.17
CA ARG A 63 0.62 -13.52 -17.35
C ARG A 63 -0.88 -13.38 -17.15
N GLU A 64 -1.33 -12.18 -16.79
CA GLU A 64 -2.74 -11.91 -16.56
C GLU A 64 -3.54 -11.95 -17.87
N ALA A 65 -2.98 -11.45 -18.98
CA ALA A 65 -3.63 -11.52 -20.28
C ALA A 65 -3.78 -12.96 -20.77
N LEU A 66 -2.75 -13.80 -20.66
CA LEU A 66 -2.82 -15.24 -20.98
C LEU A 66 -3.85 -15.95 -20.10
N THR A 67 -3.88 -15.64 -18.80
CA THR A 67 -4.87 -16.21 -17.87
C THR A 67 -6.29 -15.82 -18.25
N ASN A 68 -6.50 -14.56 -18.63
CA ASN A 68 -7.82 -14.07 -19.06
C ASN A 68 -8.23 -14.68 -20.39
N ALA A 69 -7.31 -14.79 -21.35
CA ALA A 69 -7.58 -15.46 -22.62
C ALA A 69 -8.01 -16.92 -22.42
N ALA A 70 -7.35 -17.68 -21.53
CA ALA A 70 -7.75 -19.06 -21.21
C ALA A 70 -9.12 -19.16 -20.49
N ARG A 71 -9.51 -18.12 -19.74
CA ARG A 71 -10.77 -18.07 -18.98
C ARG A 71 -11.96 -17.59 -19.81
N TYR A 72 -11.73 -16.72 -20.78
CA TYR A 72 -12.80 -16.01 -21.49
C TYR A 72 -12.83 -16.27 -23.01
N ALA A 73 -11.75 -16.83 -23.57
CA ALA A 73 -11.61 -17.17 -24.97
C ALA A 73 -11.03 -18.60 -25.10
N SER A 74 -10.81 -19.05 -26.32
CA SER A 74 -10.17 -20.37 -26.56
C SER A 74 -8.66 -20.39 -26.26
N GLY A 75 -8.11 -19.32 -25.68
CA GLY A 75 -6.69 -19.10 -25.47
C GLY A 75 -6.19 -17.84 -26.19
N ALA A 76 -4.98 -17.40 -25.88
CA ALA A 76 -4.34 -16.31 -26.62
C ALA A 76 -3.84 -16.84 -27.97
N ASP A 77 -3.89 -16.02 -29.02
CA ASP A 77 -3.39 -16.39 -30.36
C ASP A 77 -2.03 -15.74 -30.66
N ARG A 78 -1.75 -14.56 -30.08
CA ARG A 78 -0.49 -13.85 -30.31
C ARG A 78 -0.01 -13.10 -29.08
N VAL A 79 1.30 -13.14 -28.85
CA VAL A 79 1.99 -12.35 -27.83
C VAL A 79 3.20 -11.66 -28.47
N ARG A 80 3.24 -10.33 -28.39
CA ARG A 80 4.33 -9.49 -28.92
C ARG A 80 4.95 -8.68 -27.80
N VAL A 81 6.27 -8.78 -27.63
CA VAL A 81 7.08 -7.99 -26.69
C VAL A 81 8.13 -7.23 -27.47
N GLU A 82 7.77 -6.02 -27.87
CA GLU A 82 8.51 -5.24 -28.85
C GLU A 82 9.27 -4.10 -28.18
N GLY A 83 10.59 -4.05 -28.40
CA GLY A 83 11.44 -3.01 -27.86
C GLY A 83 11.88 -2.02 -28.93
N THR A 84 11.87 -0.74 -28.57
CA THR A 84 12.56 0.33 -29.31
C THR A 84 13.65 0.92 -28.41
N ALA A 85 14.36 1.95 -28.89
CA ALA A 85 15.36 2.62 -28.06
C ALA A 85 14.78 3.29 -26.79
N THR A 86 13.48 3.62 -26.78
CA THR A 86 12.86 4.42 -25.71
C THR A 86 11.61 3.81 -25.10
N THR A 87 11.07 2.73 -25.69
CA THR A 87 9.76 2.20 -25.31
C THR A 87 9.73 0.67 -25.45
N LEU A 88 9.13 0.01 -24.47
CA LEU A 88 8.73 -1.40 -24.52
C LEU A 88 7.22 -1.48 -24.72
N THR A 89 6.78 -2.22 -25.72
CA THR A 89 5.36 -2.47 -26.00
C THR A 89 5.05 -3.95 -25.81
N VAL A 90 4.07 -4.25 -24.99
CA VAL A 90 3.53 -5.59 -24.78
C VAL A 90 2.13 -5.63 -25.37
N THR A 91 1.90 -6.53 -26.31
CA THR A 91 0.57 -6.78 -26.89
C THR A 91 0.23 -8.27 -26.77
N VAL A 92 -0.93 -8.57 -26.19
CA VAL A 92 -1.48 -9.93 -26.12
C VAL A 92 -2.87 -9.89 -26.74
N THR A 93 -3.12 -10.78 -27.70
CA THR A 93 -4.42 -10.91 -28.36
C THR A 93 -4.98 -12.31 -28.18
N ASP A 94 -6.30 -12.41 -28.23
CA ASP A 94 -7.03 -13.64 -28.47
C ASP A 94 -8.00 -13.46 -29.66
N ALA A 95 -8.43 -14.58 -30.24
CA ALA A 95 -9.39 -14.60 -31.35
C ALA A 95 -10.85 -14.81 -30.88
N GLY A 96 -11.12 -14.75 -29.57
CA GLY A 96 -12.40 -15.09 -28.98
C GLY A 96 -12.65 -16.60 -28.92
N GLY A 97 -13.92 -17.00 -28.99
CA GLY A 97 -14.34 -18.41 -28.92
C GLY A 97 -14.72 -18.90 -27.51
N PRO A 98 -15.20 -20.14 -27.39
CA PRO A 98 -15.63 -20.67 -26.10
C PRO A 98 -14.43 -20.83 -25.15
N PRO A 99 -14.60 -20.52 -23.86
CA PRO A 99 -13.53 -20.63 -22.88
C PRO A 99 -13.17 -22.09 -22.61
N ALA A 100 -11.86 -22.37 -22.45
CA ALA A 100 -11.37 -23.70 -22.09
C ALA A 100 -11.80 -24.11 -20.66
N ALA A 101 -12.00 -23.13 -19.77
CA ALA A 101 -12.52 -23.35 -18.42
C ALA A 101 -13.41 -22.16 -17.98
N PRO A 102 -14.70 -22.37 -17.68
CA PRO A 102 -15.56 -21.32 -17.13
C PRO A 102 -15.09 -20.91 -15.73
N GLY A 103 -14.58 -19.69 -15.58
CA GLY A 103 -14.15 -19.14 -14.29
C GLY A 103 -14.93 -17.88 -13.90
N LEU A 104 -15.35 -17.78 -12.65
CA LEU A 104 -15.87 -16.53 -12.06
C LEU A 104 -14.68 -15.58 -11.81
N GLY A 105 -14.44 -14.65 -12.71
CA GLY A 105 -13.42 -13.62 -12.50
C GLY A 105 -13.96 -12.42 -11.73
N THR A 106 -13.11 -11.81 -10.91
CA THR A 106 -13.47 -10.67 -10.07
C THR A 106 -13.50 -9.34 -10.81
N GLY A 107 -13.03 -9.26 -12.08
CA GLY A 107 -12.99 -8.03 -12.88
C GLY A 107 -11.93 -6.99 -12.45
N HIS A 108 -11.14 -7.27 -11.40
CA HIS A 108 -10.20 -6.30 -10.83
C HIS A 108 -8.80 -6.32 -11.49
N GLY A 109 -8.43 -7.39 -12.20
CA GLY A 109 -7.07 -7.59 -12.75
C GLY A 109 -6.63 -6.47 -13.70
N LEU A 110 -7.46 -6.13 -14.68
CA LEU A 110 -7.15 -5.10 -15.67
C LEU A 110 -7.05 -3.68 -15.08
N ALA A 111 -7.83 -3.37 -14.05
CA ALA A 111 -7.76 -2.08 -13.35
C ALA A 111 -6.43 -1.92 -12.59
N GLY A 112 -5.96 -3.01 -11.97
CA GLY A 112 -4.65 -3.08 -11.32
C GLY A 112 -3.50 -2.90 -12.31
N LEU A 113 -3.53 -3.63 -13.44
CA LEU A 113 -2.52 -3.50 -14.50
C LEU A 113 -2.46 -2.09 -15.09
N ARG A 114 -3.62 -1.46 -15.34
CA ARG A 114 -3.69 -0.08 -15.84
C ARG A 114 -3.03 0.90 -14.88
N SER A 115 -3.32 0.75 -13.58
CA SER A 115 -2.78 1.63 -12.54
C SER A 115 -1.27 1.44 -12.39
N ALA A 116 -0.80 0.19 -12.39
CA ALA A 116 0.63 -0.13 -12.33
C ALA A 116 1.39 0.39 -13.57
N THR A 117 0.83 0.22 -14.76
CA THR A 117 1.45 0.69 -16.01
C THR A 117 1.59 2.22 -16.03
N ARG A 118 0.54 2.94 -15.59
CA ARG A 118 0.60 4.40 -15.47
C ARG A 118 1.58 4.89 -14.40
N ALA A 119 1.76 4.13 -13.32
CA ALA A 119 2.74 4.48 -12.29
C ALA A 119 4.19 4.47 -12.84
N LEU A 120 4.46 3.66 -13.85
CA LEU A 120 5.73 3.63 -14.58
C LEU A 120 5.79 4.64 -15.75
N GLY A 121 4.82 5.56 -15.85
CA GLY A 121 4.76 6.53 -16.94
C GLY A 121 4.26 5.96 -18.27
N GLY A 122 3.74 4.73 -18.27
CA GLY A 122 3.27 4.03 -19.44
C GLY A 122 1.81 4.28 -19.84
N SER A 123 1.40 3.65 -20.93
CA SER A 123 0.02 3.63 -21.43
C SER A 123 -0.55 2.20 -21.38
N PHE A 124 -1.86 2.06 -21.15
CA PHE A 124 -2.51 0.74 -21.08
C PHE A 124 -3.91 0.80 -21.71
N SER A 125 -4.19 -0.13 -22.61
CA SER A 125 -5.50 -0.38 -23.20
C SER A 125 -5.85 -1.87 -23.15
N ALA A 126 -7.12 -2.15 -22.97
CA ALA A 126 -7.68 -3.50 -23.01
C ALA A 126 -9.10 -3.35 -23.54
N GLY A 127 -9.43 -4.06 -24.61
CA GLY A 127 -10.74 -3.93 -25.26
C GLY A 127 -10.96 -4.99 -26.34
N PRO A 128 -12.21 -5.09 -26.83
CA PRO A 128 -12.55 -6.00 -27.92
C PRO A 128 -11.83 -5.59 -29.22
N ASP A 129 -11.39 -6.59 -29.97
CA ASP A 129 -10.74 -6.46 -31.27
C ASP A 129 -11.29 -7.53 -32.22
N GLY A 130 -12.25 -7.14 -33.05
CA GLY A 130 -13.05 -8.07 -33.84
C GLY A 130 -13.80 -9.09 -32.94
N PRO A 131 -13.67 -10.41 -33.19
CA PRO A 131 -14.31 -11.44 -32.36
C PRO A 131 -13.58 -11.70 -31.04
N GLY A 132 -12.37 -11.17 -30.86
CA GLY A 132 -11.52 -11.42 -29.70
C GLY A 132 -11.22 -10.19 -28.88
N TRP A 133 -10.14 -10.24 -28.12
CA TRP A 133 -9.73 -9.19 -27.20
C TRP A 133 -8.24 -8.88 -27.31
N THR A 134 -7.90 -7.60 -27.22
CA THR A 134 -6.52 -7.11 -27.26
C THR A 134 -6.18 -6.39 -25.97
N VAL A 135 -5.11 -6.82 -25.30
CA VAL A 135 -4.46 -6.11 -24.19
C VAL A 135 -3.14 -5.54 -24.68
N ARG A 136 -2.97 -4.22 -24.53
CA ARG A 136 -1.76 -3.51 -24.93
C ARG A 136 -1.25 -2.64 -23.79
N ALA A 137 0.04 -2.75 -23.48
CA ALA A 137 0.74 -1.93 -22.50
C ALA A 137 2.03 -1.37 -23.11
N GLU A 138 2.30 -0.09 -22.89
CA GLU A 138 3.51 0.58 -23.35
C GLU A 138 4.24 1.17 -22.15
N PHE A 139 5.55 0.95 -22.06
CA PHE A 139 6.39 1.41 -20.97
C PHE A 139 7.57 2.21 -21.51
N PRO A 140 7.89 3.40 -20.95
CA PRO A 140 9.11 4.11 -21.29
C PRO A 140 10.34 3.36 -20.76
N LEU A 141 11.36 3.17 -21.59
CA LEU A 141 12.65 2.54 -21.24
C LEU A 141 13.69 3.57 -20.78
N THR A 142 13.55 4.82 -21.17
CA THR A 142 14.37 5.92 -20.65
C THR A 142 13.64 6.51 -19.45
N ALA A 143 14.24 6.43 -18.27
CA ALA A 143 13.72 7.01 -17.03
C ALA A 143 13.71 8.55 -17.09
N ALA A 144 12.77 9.13 -17.84
CA ALA A 144 12.38 10.52 -17.64
C ALA A 144 11.34 10.51 -16.51
N PRO A 145 11.54 11.27 -15.41
CA PRO A 145 10.53 11.41 -14.38
C PRO A 145 9.26 11.98 -15.03
N VAL A 146 8.21 11.17 -15.17
CA VAL A 146 6.92 11.67 -15.67
C VAL A 146 6.40 12.67 -14.64
N PRO A 147 6.10 13.93 -15.04
CA PRO A 147 5.34 14.83 -14.19
C PRO A 147 3.96 14.21 -14.05
N VAL A 148 3.69 13.54 -12.93
CA VAL A 148 2.35 13.08 -12.59
C VAL A 148 1.45 14.32 -12.63
N PRO A 149 0.40 14.38 -13.48
CA PRO A 149 -0.53 15.48 -13.46
C PRO A 149 -1.07 15.58 -12.04
N ARG A 150 -0.77 16.69 -11.35
CA ARG A 150 -1.38 16.96 -10.06
C ARG A 150 -2.87 17.12 -10.34
N GLY A 151 -3.63 16.04 -10.13
CA GLY A 151 -5.08 16.07 -10.17
C GLY A 151 -5.59 17.22 -9.29
N PRO A 152 -6.77 17.77 -9.58
CA PRO A 152 -7.26 18.98 -8.94
C PRO A 152 -7.09 18.86 -7.42
N ARG A 153 -6.54 19.90 -6.80
CA ARG A 153 -6.34 20.06 -5.35
C ARG A 153 -7.69 20.14 -4.60
N GLY A 154 -8.57 19.18 -4.82
CA GLY A 154 -9.79 18.98 -4.05
C GLY A 154 -9.50 18.11 -2.82
N TRP A 155 -10.51 18.00 -1.95
CA TRP A 155 -10.51 17.26 -0.70
C TRP A 155 -10.30 15.72 -0.84
N ARG A 156 -9.88 15.24 -2.01
CA ARG A 156 -9.64 13.83 -2.34
C ARG A 156 -8.16 13.51 -2.55
N GLY A 157 -7.26 14.41 -2.14
CA GLY A 157 -5.82 14.20 -2.22
C GLY A 157 -5.23 13.55 -0.96
N PRO A 158 -3.97 13.06 -1.02
CA PRO A 158 -3.21 12.56 0.11
C PRO A 158 -3.32 13.42 1.38
N ALA A 159 -3.25 14.74 1.23
CA ALA A 159 -3.33 15.69 2.34
C ALA A 159 -4.69 15.68 3.08
N ALA A 160 -5.79 15.36 2.38
CA ALA A 160 -7.11 15.29 3.01
C ALA A 160 -7.26 14.04 3.88
N LEU A 161 -6.68 12.91 3.45
CA LEU A 161 -6.58 11.71 4.29
C LEU A 161 -5.69 11.96 5.51
N ASP A 162 -4.60 12.73 5.34
CA ASP A 162 -3.68 13.08 6.42
C ASP A 162 -4.36 13.99 7.45
N ALA A 163 -5.12 14.98 6.98
CA ALA A 163 -5.99 15.80 7.81
C ALA A 163 -7.04 14.96 8.56
N ALA A 164 -7.73 14.06 7.84
CA ALA A 164 -8.78 13.22 8.41
C ALA A 164 -8.23 12.31 9.51
N LEU A 165 -7.03 11.75 9.35
CA LEU A 165 -6.37 10.95 10.37
C LEU A 165 -6.04 11.75 11.63
N VAL A 166 -5.52 12.98 11.48
CA VAL A 166 -5.25 13.87 12.63
C VAL A 166 -6.57 14.19 13.37
N VAL A 167 -7.61 14.58 12.63
CA VAL A 167 -8.93 14.90 13.22
C VAL A 167 -9.52 13.68 13.91
N LEU A 168 -9.46 12.50 13.28
CA LEU A 168 -9.96 11.25 13.84
C LEU A 168 -9.20 10.85 15.11
N ALA A 169 -7.87 11.00 15.13
CA ALA A 169 -7.05 10.77 16.32
C ALA A 169 -7.44 11.66 17.48
N VAL A 170 -7.62 12.96 17.26
CA VAL A 170 -8.08 13.88 18.30
C VAL A 170 -9.51 13.53 18.75
N ALA A 171 -10.43 13.30 17.82
CA ALA A 171 -11.83 13.02 18.12
C ALA A 171 -12.03 11.71 18.90
N LEU A 172 -11.35 10.63 18.49
CA LEU A 172 -11.39 9.36 19.22
C LEU A 172 -10.76 9.49 20.60
N SER A 173 -9.68 10.27 20.74
CA SER A 173 -9.03 10.47 22.03
C SER A 173 -9.92 11.26 23.00
N LEU A 174 -10.58 12.32 22.51
CA LEU A 174 -11.58 13.06 23.27
C LEU A 174 -12.77 12.16 23.65
N GLY A 175 -13.26 11.33 22.73
CA GLY A 175 -14.34 10.40 22.98
C GLY A 175 -14.01 9.34 24.03
N ALA A 176 -12.80 8.77 23.99
CA ALA A 176 -12.32 7.80 24.99
C ALA A 176 -12.13 8.45 26.37
N ALA A 177 -11.85 9.75 26.43
CA ALA A 177 -11.74 10.51 27.67
C ALA A 177 -13.10 10.87 28.30
N LEU A 178 -14.23 10.50 27.68
CA LEU A 178 -15.57 10.59 28.28
C LEU A 178 -15.88 9.24 28.97
N PRO A 179 -15.69 9.13 30.30
CA PRO A 179 -15.92 7.86 31.00
C PRO A 179 -17.42 7.49 31.05
N PRO A 180 -17.78 6.21 30.90
CA PRO A 180 -19.04 5.70 31.42
C PRO A 180 -18.88 5.37 32.92
N GLY A 181 -19.39 6.22 33.82
CA GLY A 181 -19.44 5.92 35.27
C GLY A 181 -19.22 7.12 36.20
N ASP A 182 -19.03 6.85 37.50
CA ASP A 182 -18.97 7.86 38.60
C ASP A 182 -17.64 8.64 38.70
N ARG A 183 -16.81 8.63 37.64
CA ARG A 183 -15.55 9.41 37.64
C ARG A 183 -15.83 10.88 37.31
N PRO A 184 -15.10 11.82 37.94
CA PRO A 184 -15.26 13.23 37.63
C PRO A 184 -14.93 13.48 36.14
N ASP A 185 -15.88 14.11 35.43
CA ASP A 185 -15.73 14.46 34.02
C ASP A 185 -14.53 15.40 33.85
N PRO A 186 -13.46 14.99 33.12
CA PRO A 186 -12.27 15.82 32.93
C PRO A 186 -12.58 17.12 32.14
N PHE A 187 -13.71 17.20 31.44
CA PHE A 187 -14.16 18.38 30.72
C PHE A 187 -15.08 19.30 31.55
N SER A 188 -15.46 18.92 32.77
CA SER A 188 -16.21 19.79 33.69
C SER A 188 -15.45 21.06 34.06
N SER A 189 -14.11 20.99 34.04
CA SER A 189 -13.23 22.15 34.16
C SER A 189 -12.75 22.61 32.79
N PRO A 190 -13.04 23.85 32.36
CA PRO A 190 -12.63 24.34 31.04
C PRO A 190 -11.11 24.39 30.90
N ARG A 191 -10.37 24.57 32.00
CA ARG A 191 -8.90 24.57 32.00
C ARG A 191 -8.33 23.17 31.79
N LEU A 192 -8.87 22.17 32.49
CA LEU A 192 -8.41 20.78 32.34
C LEU A 192 -8.78 20.22 30.97
N GLY A 193 -9.99 20.49 30.49
CA GLY A 193 -10.41 20.10 29.14
C GLY A 193 -9.54 20.72 28.04
N ALA A 194 -9.16 22.00 28.18
CA ALA A 194 -8.25 22.66 27.24
C ALA A 194 -6.85 22.04 27.25
N CYS A 195 -6.27 21.81 28.43
CA CYS A 195 -4.96 21.14 28.55
C CYS A 195 -4.98 19.74 27.92
N LEU A 196 -6.00 18.94 28.21
CA LEU A 196 -6.14 17.59 27.67
C LEU A 196 -6.28 17.59 26.13
N THR A 197 -7.08 18.52 25.60
CA THR A 197 -7.22 18.71 24.15
C THR A 197 -5.88 19.07 23.49
N LEU A 198 -5.07 19.94 24.14
CA LEU A 198 -3.75 20.30 23.62
C LEU A 198 -2.78 19.12 23.63
N VAL A 199 -2.81 18.26 24.66
CA VAL A 199 -2.02 17.02 24.70
C VAL A 199 -2.40 16.10 23.54
N PHE A 200 -3.70 15.90 23.28
CA PHE A 200 -4.18 15.09 22.16
C PHE A 200 -3.79 15.67 20.80
N ILE A 201 -3.87 16.99 20.62
CA ILE A 201 -3.42 17.64 19.39
C ILE A 201 -1.91 17.45 19.21
N ALA A 202 -1.12 17.66 20.27
CA ALA A 202 0.33 17.49 20.20
C ALA A 202 0.74 16.05 19.85
N HIS A 203 -0.02 15.06 20.32
CA HIS A 203 0.17 13.64 20.02
C HIS A 203 -0.26 13.25 18.59
N ALA A 204 -1.38 13.80 18.11
CA ALA A 204 -1.96 13.45 16.81
C ALA A 204 -1.38 14.22 15.62
N LEU A 205 -1.01 15.49 15.81
CA LEU A 205 -0.50 16.38 14.75
C LEU A 205 0.69 15.79 13.95
N PRO A 206 1.61 15.02 14.54
CA PRO A 206 2.66 14.30 13.81
C PRO A 206 2.19 13.47 12.61
N LEU A 207 0.96 12.95 12.61
CA LEU A 207 0.39 12.19 11.48
C LEU A 207 0.34 13.00 10.18
N TRP A 208 0.33 14.33 10.27
CA TRP A 208 0.41 15.25 9.13
C TRP A 208 1.72 15.08 8.35
N TRP A 209 2.84 14.88 9.04
CA TRP A 209 4.16 14.72 8.44
C TRP A 209 4.56 13.27 8.20
N ARG A 210 3.64 12.30 8.38
CA ARG A 210 3.98 10.88 8.27
C ARG A 210 4.57 10.47 6.90
N ARG A 211 4.24 11.19 5.83
CA ARG A 211 4.75 10.89 4.47
C ARG A 211 6.06 11.61 4.14
N THR A 212 6.30 12.78 4.73
CA THR A 212 7.42 13.67 4.39
C THR A 212 8.57 13.57 5.38
N ALA A 213 8.26 13.31 6.66
CA ALA A 213 9.24 13.19 7.75
C ALA A 213 8.80 12.14 8.79
N PRO A 214 8.61 10.86 8.40
CA PRO A 214 8.03 9.83 9.29
C PRO A 214 8.80 9.61 10.60
N ARG A 215 10.13 9.67 10.56
CA ARG A 215 10.97 9.51 11.78
C ARG A 215 10.76 10.67 12.76
N GLY A 216 10.79 11.90 12.26
CA GLY A 216 10.52 13.09 13.06
C GLY A 216 9.12 13.06 13.65
N ALA A 217 8.13 12.67 12.85
CA ALA A 217 6.76 12.50 13.31
C ALA A 217 6.65 11.47 14.45
N LEU A 218 7.26 10.28 14.29
CA LEU A 218 7.27 9.28 15.35
C LEU A 218 7.95 9.80 16.64
N THR A 219 9.09 10.49 16.52
CA THR A 219 9.77 11.08 17.67
C THR A 219 8.89 12.09 18.41
N ILE A 220 8.15 12.94 17.68
CA ILE A 220 7.25 13.94 18.31
C ILE A 220 6.10 13.23 19.05
N ALA A 221 5.46 12.23 18.43
CA ALA A 221 4.36 11.49 19.06
C ALA A 221 4.82 10.77 20.34
N LEU A 222 5.97 10.07 20.29
CA LEU A 222 6.55 9.41 21.47
C LEU A 222 6.93 10.41 22.56
N SER A 223 7.43 11.59 22.20
CA SER A 223 7.75 12.65 23.16
C SER A 223 6.49 13.19 23.84
N ALA A 224 5.37 13.30 23.09
CA ALA A 224 4.08 13.71 23.66
C ALA A 224 3.55 12.67 24.67
N LEU A 225 3.68 11.36 24.39
CA LEU A 225 3.32 10.31 25.35
C LEU A 225 4.20 10.35 26.60
N LEU A 226 5.51 10.52 26.46
CA LEU A 226 6.42 10.64 27.61
C LEU A 226 6.13 11.89 28.45
N ALA A 227 5.79 13.01 27.80
CA ALA A 227 5.39 14.22 28.51
C ALA A 227 4.09 14.02 29.29
N TRP A 228 3.09 13.35 28.70
CA TRP A 228 1.86 13.01 29.42
C TRP A 228 2.15 12.04 30.57
N LEU A 229 2.91 10.97 30.36
CA LEU A 229 3.34 10.08 31.44
C LEU A 229 4.01 10.85 32.60
N GLY A 230 4.87 11.83 32.28
CA GLY A 230 5.48 12.71 33.27
C GLY A 230 4.46 13.57 34.04
N LEU A 231 3.42 14.07 33.38
CA LEU A 231 2.32 14.79 34.04
C LEU A 231 1.51 13.87 34.97
N ASP A 232 1.21 12.66 34.52
CA ASP A 232 0.51 11.63 35.30
C ASP A 232 1.29 11.29 36.58
N LEU A 233 2.59 11.03 36.45
CA LEU A 233 3.50 10.80 37.58
C LEU A 233 3.64 12.01 38.52
N ALA A 234 3.45 13.23 38.01
CA ALA A 234 3.47 14.46 38.80
C ALA A 234 2.13 14.73 39.53
N GLY A 235 1.16 13.82 39.44
CA GLY A 235 -0.14 13.95 40.09
C GLY A 235 -1.11 14.87 39.34
N TRP A 236 -0.98 14.99 38.02
CA TRP A 236 -1.96 15.68 37.20
C TRP A 236 -3.34 15.05 37.37
N SER A 237 -4.38 15.88 37.55
CA SER A 237 -5.77 15.46 37.72
C SER A 237 -6.48 15.03 36.42
N GLY A 238 -5.73 14.78 35.34
CA GLY A 238 -6.26 14.28 34.07
C GLY A 238 -6.48 12.76 34.09
N PRO A 239 -7.03 12.17 33.02
CA PRO A 239 -7.09 10.72 32.90
C PRO A 239 -5.67 10.13 32.87
N PRO A 240 -5.40 9.04 33.62
CA PRO A 240 -4.10 8.40 33.60
C PRO A 240 -3.86 7.78 32.23
N LEU A 241 -2.60 7.73 31.81
CA LEU A 241 -2.25 7.30 30.45
C LEU A 241 -2.58 5.81 30.24
N SER A 242 -2.52 5.01 31.31
CA SER A 242 -2.86 3.59 31.34
C SER A 242 -4.34 3.29 31.02
N ASP A 243 -5.27 4.17 31.43
CA ASP A 243 -6.72 3.95 31.24
C ASP A 243 -7.14 4.03 29.76
N GLY A 244 -6.44 4.83 28.96
CA GLY A 244 -6.75 5.02 27.54
C GLY A 244 -5.66 4.52 26.60
N PHE A 245 -4.61 3.88 27.12
CA PHE A 245 -3.45 3.41 26.36
C PHE A 245 -3.82 2.70 25.06
N LEU A 246 -4.72 1.72 25.12
CA LEU A 246 -5.21 0.97 23.95
C LEU A 246 -5.94 1.84 22.91
N TRP A 247 -6.55 2.95 23.33
CA TRP A 247 -7.26 3.89 22.47
C TRP A 247 -6.35 4.92 21.80
N TYR A 248 -5.23 5.28 22.43
CA TYR A 248 -4.30 6.28 21.90
C TYR A 248 -3.20 5.65 21.02
N TRP A 249 -2.87 4.38 21.26
CA TRP A 249 -1.73 3.68 20.67
C TRP A 249 -1.74 3.49 19.15
N TRP A 250 -2.89 3.64 18.49
CA TRP A 250 -2.98 3.41 17.05
C TRP A 250 -2.24 4.48 16.24
N VAL A 251 -1.99 5.66 16.81
CA VAL A 251 -1.18 6.73 16.21
C VAL A 251 0.26 6.24 16.00
N GLU A 252 0.84 5.58 17.01
CA GLU A 252 2.18 4.99 16.96
C GLU A 252 2.25 3.88 15.92
N LEU A 253 1.22 3.03 15.82
CA LEU A 253 1.16 1.98 14.79
C LEU A 253 1.14 2.59 13.39
N ALA A 254 0.35 3.64 13.17
CA ALA A 254 0.30 4.36 11.91
C ALA A 254 1.65 5.00 11.56
N LEU A 255 2.36 5.55 12.56
CA LEU A 255 3.67 6.17 12.37
C LEU A 255 4.80 5.14 12.17
N VAL A 256 4.76 3.98 12.82
CA VAL A 256 5.67 2.86 12.55
C VAL A 256 5.51 2.36 11.12
N HIS A 257 4.27 2.16 10.68
CA HIS A 257 3.99 1.82 9.29
C HIS A 257 4.50 2.91 8.34
N ALA A 258 4.31 4.18 8.67
CA ALA A 258 4.80 5.30 7.86
C ALA A 258 6.34 5.33 7.78
N VAL A 259 7.05 5.02 8.87
CA VAL A 259 8.52 4.86 8.86
C VAL A 259 8.93 3.71 7.95
N ALA A 260 8.24 2.58 7.99
CA ALA A 260 8.53 1.46 7.11
C ALA A 260 8.32 1.81 5.63
N ALA A 261 7.26 2.56 5.32
CA ALA A 261 6.86 2.84 3.94
C ALA A 261 7.54 4.08 3.32
N HIS A 262 7.97 5.07 4.11
CA HIS A 262 8.38 6.39 3.59
C HIS A 262 9.74 6.89 4.10
N ALA A 263 10.40 6.22 5.06
CA ALA A 263 11.63 6.76 5.63
C ALA A 263 12.84 6.57 4.68
N PRO A 264 13.64 7.63 4.42
CA PRO A 264 14.83 7.52 3.58
C PRO A 264 15.92 6.69 4.28
N GLY A 265 16.46 5.67 3.62
CA GLY A 265 17.51 4.80 4.14
C GLY A 265 16.98 3.59 4.93
N GLY A 266 17.51 2.40 4.63
CA GLY A 266 16.95 1.08 4.97
C GLY A 266 16.94 0.62 6.43
N ARG A 267 17.25 1.49 7.41
CA ARG A 267 17.12 1.15 8.84
C ARG A 267 15.78 1.66 9.39
N THR A 268 14.80 0.76 9.48
CA THR A 268 13.44 1.02 9.99
C THR A 268 13.14 0.22 11.27
N TRP A 269 13.90 -0.84 11.56
CA TRP A 269 13.76 -1.71 12.72
C TRP A 269 13.79 -1.03 14.11
N PRO A 270 14.42 0.15 14.33
CA PRO A 270 14.37 0.79 15.66
C PRO A 270 13.00 1.36 16.01
N ALA A 271 12.16 1.66 15.01
CA ALA A 271 10.85 2.27 15.22
C ALA A 271 9.89 1.42 16.09
N PRO A 272 9.64 0.13 15.80
CA PRO A 272 8.80 -0.70 16.65
C PRO A 272 9.38 -0.90 18.05
N LEU A 273 10.71 -0.93 18.21
CA LEU A 273 11.35 -1.05 19.53
C LEU A 273 11.17 0.23 20.37
N ALA A 274 11.30 1.40 19.75
CA ALA A 274 11.06 2.66 20.44
C ALA A 274 9.61 2.78 20.92
N VAL A 275 8.65 2.38 20.08
CA VAL A 275 7.23 2.32 20.47
C VAL A 275 7.04 1.33 21.62
N ALA A 276 7.56 0.10 21.52
CA ALA A 276 7.44 -0.90 22.58
C ALA A 276 8.03 -0.43 23.92
N ALA A 277 9.17 0.27 23.89
CA ALA A 277 9.81 0.81 25.09
C ALA A 277 8.95 1.89 25.77
N VAL A 278 8.42 2.85 25.01
CA VAL A 278 7.54 3.90 25.55
C VAL A 278 6.24 3.31 26.06
N GLY A 279 5.68 2.30 25.38
CA GLY A 279 4.48 1.63 25.88
C GLY A 279 4.66 0.79 27.12
N GLY A 280 5.78 0.10 27.21
CA GLY A 280 6.12 -0.64 28.43
C GLY A 280 6.26 0.27 29.64
N ALA A 281 6.63 1.55 29.45
CA ALA A 281 6.69 2.54 30.53
C ALA A 281 5.32 3.14 30.90
N ALA A 282 4.33 2.98 30.03
CA ALA A 282 3.00 3.56 30.13
C ALA A 282 1.93 2.60 30.69
N LEU A 283 2.26 1.31 30.77
CA LEU A 283 1.45 0.22 31.34
C LEU A 283 1.92 -0.12 32.75
#